data_AF-A0A6I3WKM9-F1
#
_entry.id   AF-A0A6I3WKM9-F1
#
_cell.length_a   1.000
_cell.length_b   1.000
_cell.length_c   1.000
_cell.angle_alpha   90.00
_cell.angle_beta   90.00
_cell.angle_gamma   90.00
#
_symmetry.space_group_name_H-M   'P 1'
#
loop_
_entity.id
_entity.type
_entity.pdbx_description
1 polymer ?
#
loop_
_entity_poly.entity_id
_entity_poly.type
_entity_poly.pdbx_seq_one_letter_code
_entity_poly.pdbx_strand_id
1 'polypeptide(L)' 'MNRRKKIKQLLKAHAKKASAKLAPASKDKYISKADRLKLEAEPTQDQPFQDL' A
#
# COMPACT_ATOMS: atom_id res chain seq x y z
N MET A 1 30.07 9.09 15.84
CA MET A 1 28.69 8.94 16.35
C MET A 1 28.32 10.16 17.18
N ASN A 2 27.91 11.25 16.53
CA ASN A 2 27.58 12.50 17.21
C ASN A 2 26.06 12.55 17.45
N ARG A 3 25.59 13.01 18.63
CA ARG A 3 24.15 12.97 19.01
C ARG A 3 23.24 13.55 17.92
N ARG A 4 23.64 14.67 17.32
CA ARG A 4 22.91 15.33 16.23
C ARG A 4 22.72 14.43 15.00
N LYS A 5 23.74 13.63 14.63
CA LYS A 5 23.65 12.68 13.51
C LYS A 5 22.73 11.51 13.86
N LYS A 6 22.78 11.01 15.10
CA LYS A 6 21.93 9.91 15.58
C LYS A 6 20.44 10.31 15.60
N ILE A 7 20.11 11.50 16.09
CA ILE A 7 18.74 12.02 16.08
C ILE A 7 18.22 12.13 14.65
N LYS A 8 19.00 12.73 13.73
CA LYS A 8 18.62 12.82 12.32
C LYS A 8 18.38 11.46 11.67
N GLN A 9 19.21 10.46 11.99
CA GLN A 9 19.06 9.11 11.47
C GLN A 9 17.77 8.44 11.98
N LEU A 10 17.49 8.56 13.28
CA LEU A 10 16.27 8.02 13.89
C LEU A 10 15.01 8.66 13.29
N LEU A 11 14.96 9.98 13.21
CA LEU A 11 13.80 10.70 12.65
C LEU A 11 13.51 10.29 11.20
N LYS A 12 14.55 10.17 10.37
CA LYS A 12 14.40 9.70 8.98
C LYS A 12 13.87 8.27 8.91
N ALA A 13 14.35 7.37 9.77
CA ALA A 13 13.89 5.99 9.82
C ALA A 13 12.41 5.90 10.26
N HIS A 14 11.99 6.70 11.25
CA HIS A 14 10.60 6.75 11.69
C HIS A 14 9.67 7.30 10.61
N ALA A 15 10.05 8.39 9.94
CA ALA A 15 9.29 8.95 8.83
C ALA A 15 9.10 7.93 7.70
N LYS A 16 10.18 7.24 7.28
CA LYS A 16 10.10 6.19 6.26
C LYS A 16 9.17 5.04 6.66
N LYS A 17 9.19 4.62 7.93
CA LYS A 17 8.30 3.57 8.45
C LYS A 17 6.83 4.02 8.46
N ALA A 18 6.56 5.27 8.82
CA ALA A 18 5.20 5.81 8.81
C ALA A 18 4.65 5.90 7.38
N SER A 19 5.43 6.44 6.45
CA SER A 19 5.05 6.52 5.02
C SER A 19 4.82 5.14 4.40
N ALA A 20 5.63 4.14 4.74
CA ALA A 20 5.45 2.78 4.23
C ALA A 20 4.18 2.08 4.74
N LYS A 21 3.68 2.46 5.93
CA LYS A 21 2.43 1.92 6.48
C LYS A 21 1.18 2.58 5.88
N LEU A 22 1.28 3.88 5.58
CA LEU A 22 0.18 4.68 5.04
C LEU A 22 0.07 4.59 3.53
N ALA A 23 1.18 4.31 2.83
CA ALA A 23 1.17 4.24 1.38
C ALA A 23 0.39 3.00 0.91
N PRO A 24 -0.60 3.16 0.00
CA PRO A 24 -1.19 2.03 -0.69
C PRO A 24 -0.09 1.30 -1.47
N ALA A 25 -0.22 -0.02 -1.60
CA ALA A 25 0.69 -0.81 -2.42
C ALA A 25 0.69 -0.23 -3.85
N SER A 26 1.77 0.44 -4.23
CA SER A 26 1.87 1.19 -5.50
C SER A 26 1.98 0.31 -6.75
N LYS A 27 1.93 -1.01 -6.56
CA LYS A 27 1.92 -1.99 -7.63
C LYS A 27 0.59 -2.68 -7.61
N ASP A 28 -0.07 -2.68 -8.78
CA ASP A 28 -1.20 -3.55 -9.03
C ASP A 28 -0.78 -4.97 -8.68
N LYS A 29 -1.62 -5.63 -7.88
CA LYS A 29 -1.36 -6.99 -7.44
C LYS A 29 -1.19 -7.86 -8.68
N TYR A 30 -0.03 -8.49 -8.83
CA TYR A 30 0.17 -9.43 -9.91
C TYR A 30 -0.73 -10.65 -9.65
N ILE A 31 -1.71 -10.84 -10.52
CA ILE A 31 -2.68 -11.94 -10.46
C ILE A 31 -2.31 -12.91 -11.57
N SER A 32 -2.06 -14.18 -11.22
CA SER A 32 -1.75 -15.21 -12.19
C SER A 32 -2.96 -15.49 -13.11
N LYS A 33 -2.75 -16.12 -14.27
CA LYS A 33 -3.85 -16.47 -15.19
C LYS A 33 -4.94 -17.31 -14.50
N ALA A 34 -4.56 -18.19 -13.57
CA ALA A 34 -5.48 -19.02 -12.81
C ALA A 34 -6.30 -18.21 -11.80
N ASP A 35 -5.69 -17.21 -11.17
CA ASP A 35 -6.36 -16.39 -10.16
C ASP A 35 -7.30 -15.35 -10.79
N ARG A 36 -7.01 -14.92 -12.03
CA ARG A 36 -7.91 -14.06 -12.82
C ARG A 36 -9.20 -14.78 -13.17
N LEU A 37 -9.12 -16.03 -13.61
CA LEU A 37 -10.28 -16.89 -13.90
C LEU A 37 -11.17 -17.10 -12.67
N LYS A 38 -10.57 -17.18 -11.48
CA LYS A 38 -11.32 -17.29 -10.21
C LYS A 38 -11.98 -15.97 -9.81
N LEU A 39 -11.33 -14.83 -10.08
CA LEU A 39 -11.87 -13.50 -9.81
C LEU A 39 -13.00 -13.12 -10.78
N GLU A 40 -12.95 -13.57 -12.03
CA GLU A 40 -14.05 -13.37 -13.00
C GLU A 40 -15.30 -14.22 -12.66
N ALA A 41 -15.12 -15.32 -11.92
CA ALA A 41 -16.21 -16.18 -11.44
C ALA A 41 -16.81 -15.72 -10.09
N GLU A 42 -16.10 -14.87 -9.34
CA GLU A 42 -16.62 -14.21 -8.14
C GLU A 42 -17.35 -12.92 -8.56
N PRO A 43 -18.68 -12.80 -8.37
CA PRO A 43 -19.41 -11.59 -8.74
C PRO A 43 -18.91 -10.41 -7.89
N THR A 44 -18.25 -9.45 -8.54
CA THR A 44 -17.90 -8.16 -7.96
C THR A 44 -19.19 -7.49 -7.44
N GLN A 45 -19.31 -7.33 -6.13
CA GLN A 45 -20.31 -6.43 -5.56
C GLN A 45 -19.88 -4.99 -5.87
N ASP A 46 -20.40 -4.48 -6.98
CA ASP A 46 -20.37 -3.07 -7.33
C ASP A 46 -21.14 -2.29 -6.26
N GLN A 47 -20.43 -1.64 -5.35
CA GLN A 47 -20.99 -0.54 -4.57
C GLN A 47 -21.05 0.68 -5.49
N PRO A 48 -22.26 1.21 -5.79
CA PRO A 48 -22.42 2.27 -6.76
C PRO A 48 -21.87 3.59 -6.21
N PHE A 49 -21.06 4.25 -7.03
CA PHE A 49 -20.80 5.68 -6.93
C PHE A 49 -22.13 6.40 -7.19
N GLN A 50 -22.79 6.91 -6.16
CA GLN A 50 -23.96 7.78 -6.30
C GLN A 50 -23.54 9.23 -6.10
N ASP A 51 -23.80 10.01 -7.14
CA ASP A 51 -23.65 11.46 -7.25
C ASP A 51 -24.40 12.20 -6.13
N LEU A 52 -23.72 13.19 -5.50
CA LEU A 52 -24.18 14.55 -5.15
C LEU A 52 -23.06 15.34 -4.45
#